data_AF-A0A8S2B5K0-F1
#
_entry.id   AF-A0A8S2B5K0-F1
#
_cell.length_a   1.000
_cell.length_b   1.000
_cell.length_c   1.000
_cell.angle_alpha   90.00
_cell.angle_beta   90.00
_cell.angle_gamma   90.00
#
_symmetry.space_group_name_H-M   'P 1'
#
loop_
_entity.id
_entity.type
_entity.pdbx_description
1 polymer ?
#
loop_
_entity_poly.entity_id
_entity_poly.type
_entity_poly.pdbx_seq_one_letter_code
_entity_poly.pdbx_strand_id
1 'polypeptide(L)'
;MHISIKTVEGKTINLEVDDSSDTIDLRIHGPTRELVLRLSPDPGPKAVMRIFVQTLGGKLFILEVEETETIENVMAKIHEKGGPPVDQQRLIFQGKQLLKGRTMADYRIKTESTLCVMSRLCGC
;
A
#
# COMPACT_ATOMS: atom_id res chain seq x y z
N MET A 1 -10.57 -5.39 -26.91
CA MET A 1 -10.72 -6.67 -27.66
C MET A 1 -12.11 -7.25 -27.39
N HIS A 2 -12.81 -7.79 -28.40
CA HIS A 2 -14.14 -8.38 -28.22
C HIS A 2 -14.13 -9.87 -28.60
N ILE A 3 -14.60 -10.75 -27.71
CA ILE A 3 -14.68 -12.20 -27.92
C ILE A 3 -16.12 -12.64 -27.68
N SER A 4 -16.69 -13.42 -28.60
CA SER A 4 -18.02 -14.01 -28.44
C SER A 4 -17.94 -15.52 -28.32
N ILE A 5 -18.60 -16.08 -27.31
CA ILE A 5 -18.67 -17.52 -27.05
C ILE A 5 -20.13 -17.97 -27.19
N LYS A 6 -20.39 -19.02 -27.96
CA LYS A 6 -21.70 -19.67 -28.05
C LYS A 6 -21.74 -20.88 -27.12
N THR A 7 -22.75 -20.95 -26.26
CA THR A 7 -22.97 -22.12 -25.39
C THR A 7 -23.60 -23.28 -26.18
N VAL A 8 -23.50 -24.49 -25.63
CA VAL A 8 -24.17 -25.69 -26.16
C VAL A 8 -25.70 -25.58 -26.21
N GLU A 9 -26.26 -24.67 -25.41
CA GLU A 9 -27.69 -24.32 -25.40
C GLU A 9 -28.06 -23.23 -26.43
N GLY A 10 -27.11 -22.79 -27.27
CA GLY A 10 -27.33 -21.80 -28.32
C GLY A 10 -27.30 -20.34 -27.86
N LYS A 11 -26.99 -20.08 -26.59
CA LYS A 11 -26.90 -18.73 -26.02
C LYS A 11 -25.53 -18.11 -26.33
N THR A 12 -25.51 -16.87 -26.79
CA THR A 12 -24.24 -16.15 -27.05
C THR A 12 -23.88 -15.30 -25.84
N ILE A 13 -22.61 -15.39 -25.41
CA ILE A 13 -22.01 -14.58 -24.37
C ILE A 13 -20.93 -13.72 -25.03
N ASN A 14 -21.06 -12.40 -24.90
CA ASN A 14 -20.09 -11.44 -25.42
C ASN A 14 -19.18 -10.97 -24.28
N LEU A 15 -17.88 -10.96 -24.56
CA LEU A 15 -16.82 -10.51 -23.68
C LEU A 15 -16.12 -9.31 -24.30
N GLU A 16 -16.14 -8.18 -23.60
CA GLU A 16 -15.40 -6.97 -23.98
C GLU A 16 -14.27 -6.73 -23.00
N VAL A 17 -13.09 -6.45 -23.56
CA VAL A 17 -11.91 -5.96 -22.84
C VAL A 17 -11.63 -4.55 -23.33
N ASP A 18 -11.75 -3.57 -22.43
CA ASP A 18 -11.40 -2.19 -22.69
C ASP A 18 -10.01 -1.89 -22.12
N ASP A 19 -9.11 -1.39 -22.98
CA ASP A 19 -7.73 -1.01 -22.62
C ASP A 19 -7.60 0.52 -22.52
N SER A 20 -8.72 1.26 -22.55
CA SER A 20 -8.71 2.73 -22.64
C SER A 20 -8.58 3.42 -21.27
N SER A 21 -8.61 2.65 -20.18
CA SER A 21 -8.45 3.14 -18.80
C SER A 21 -7.29 2.44 -18.10
N ASP A 22 -6.73 3.07 -17.06
CA ASP A 22 -5.78 2.45 -16.13
C ASP A 22 -6.39 1.27 -15.35
N THR A 23 -7.46 0.63 -15.81
CA THR A 23 -8.14 -0.52 -15.21
C THR A 23 -8.58 -1.45 -16.33
N ILE A 24 -8.31 -2.75 -16.20
CA ILE A 24 -8.77 -3.77 -17.14
C ILE A 24 -10.20 -4.13 -16.75
N ASP A 25 -11.16 -3.73 -17.59
CA ASP A 25 -12.57 -4.04 -17.38
C ASP A 25 -12.98 -5.22 -18.26
N LEU A 26 -13.46 -6.29 -17.61
CA LEU A 26 -14.04 -7.47 -18.24
C LEU A 26 -15.57 -7.36 -18.15
N ARG A 27 -16.22 -7.18 -19.29
CA ARG A 27 -17.69 -7.06 -19.37
C ARG A 27 -18.30 -8.31 -19.99
N ILE A 28 -19.23 -8.92 -19.28
CA ILE A 28 -20.01 -10.08 -19.75
C ILE A 28 -21.46 -9.63 -19.96
N HIS A 29 -21.93 -9.72 -21.20
CA HIS A 29 -23.33 -9.46 -21.53
C HIS A 29 -24.14 -10.75 -21.58
N GLY A 30 -25.12 -10.88 -20.68
CA GLY A 30 -26.20 -11.85 -20.76
C GLY A 30 -27.54 -11.17 -21.09
N PRO A 31 -28.58 -11.93 -21.49
CA PRO A 31 -29.88 -11.38 -21.88
C PRO A 31 -30.69 -10.81 -20.69
N THR A 32 -30.35 -11.20 -19.46
CA THR A 32 -31.09 -10.79 -18.25
C THR A 32 -30.20 -10.14 -17.19
N ARG A 33 -28.87 -10.22 -17.34
CA ARG A 33 -27.89 -9.68 -16.40
C ARG A 33 -26.61 -9.28 -17.12
N GLU A 34 -26.00 -8.23 -16.61
CA GLU A 34 -24.68 -7.75 -17.00
C GLU A 34 -23.74 -7.91 -15.82
N LEU A 35 -22.56 -8.47 -16.07
CA LEU A 35 -21.47 -8.58 -15.09
C LEU A 35 -20.30 -7.75 -15.58
N VAL A 36 -19.78 -6.88 -14.73
CA VAL A 36 -18.58 -6.08 -14.98
C VAL A 36 -17.57 -6.40 -13.89
N LEU A 37 -16.41 -6.93 -14.28
CA LEU A 37 -15.29 -7.18 -13.39
C LEU A 37 -14.18 -6.15 -13.68
N ARG A 38 -13.91 -5.30 -12.69
CA ARG A 38 -12.86 -4.28 -12.72
C ARG A 38 -11.58 -4.85 -12.13
N LEU A 39 -10.53 -4.96 -12.93
CA LEU A 39 -9.19 -5.33 -12.49
C LEU A 39 -8.29 -4.11 -12.60
N SER A 40 -8.09 -3.41 -11.49
CA SER A 40 -7.10 -2.34 -11.43
C SER A 40 -5.68 -2.93 -11.46
N PRO A 41 -4.79 -2.48 -12.36
CA PRO A 41 -3.37 -2.75 -12.28
C PRO A 41 -2.87 -2.28 -10.92
N ASP A 42 -1.89 -2.99 -10.39
CA ASP A 42 -1.12 -2.51 -9.24
C ASP A 42 -0.63 -1.10 -9.57
N PRO A 43 -0.82 -0.09 -8.69
CA PRO A 43 -0.41 1.27 -9.00
C PRO A 43 1.07 1.20 -9.34
N GLY A 44 1.42 1.53 -10.59
CA GLY A 44 2.77 1.38 -11.13
C GLY A 44 3.84 1.96 -10.20
N PRO A 45 5.13 1.66 -10.41
CA PRO A 45 6.20 1.79 -9.41
C PRO A 45 6.07 3.08 -8.63
N LYS A 46 5.44 2.98 -7.46
CA LYS A 46 5.13 4.13 -6.63
C LYS A 46 6.45 4.73 -6.21
N ALA A 47 6.56 6.06 -6.17
CA ALA A 47 7.83 6.73 -5.92
C ALA A 47 8.39 6.31 -4.55
N VAL A 48 9.27 5.31 -4.56
CA VAL A 48 9.89 4.76 -3.37
C VAL A 48 10.97 5.72 -2.93
N MET A 49 10.80 6.31 -1.74
CA MET A 49 11.79 7.15 -1.09
C MET A 49 12.49 6.38 0.03
N ARG A 50 13.73 6.76 0.31
CA ARG A 50 14.52 6.22 1.41
C ARG A 50 14.43 7.11 2.62
N ILE A 51 14.13 6.54 3.77
CA ILE A 51 14.15 7.23 5.07
C ILE A 51 15.09 6.52 6.04
N PHE A 52 15.51 7.26 7.06
CA PHE A 52 16.34 6.78 8.14
C PHE A 52 15.50 6.66 9.41
N VAL A 53 15.56 5.50 10.07
CA VAL A 53 14.90 5.29 11.35
C VAL A 53 15.95 4.94 12.40
N GLN A 54 16.13 5.82 13.37
CA GLN A 54 17.06 5.63 14.47
C GLN A 54 16.34 5.18 15.73
N THR A 55 16.82 4.09 16.34
CA THR A 55 16.35 3.65 17.66
C THR A 55 17.04 4.43 18.78
N LEU A 56 16.44 4.48 19.97
CA LEU A 56 17.10 5.02 21.17
C LEU A 56 18.40 4.29 21.54
N GLY A 57 18.56 3.04 21.11
CA GLY A 57 19.79 2.26 21.30
C GLY A 57 20.89 2.58 20.28
N GLY A 58 20.71 3.59 19.41
CA GLY A 58 21.68 3.98 18.38
C GLY A 58 21.66 3.11 17.12
N LYS A 59 20.82 2.07 17.05
CA LYS A 59 20.64 1.26 15.83
C LYS A 59 19.92 2.08 14.76
N LEU A 60 20.48 2.10 13.55
CA LEU A 60 19.92 2.78 12.38
C LEU A 60 19.32 1.77 11.40
N PHE A 61 18.10 2.03 10.93
CA PHE A 61 17.45 1.29 9.86
C PHE A 61 17.27 2.20 8.65
N ILE A 62 17.46 1.63 7.46
CA ILE A 62 17.16 2.29 6.19
C ILE A 62 15.90 1.61 5.65
N LEU A 63 14.85 2.41 5.41
CA LEU A 63 13.58 1.92 4.89
C LEU A 63 13.25 2.57 3.57
N GLU A 64 12.69 1.76 2.69
CA GLU A 64 12.10 2.16 1.42
C GLU A 64 10.59 2.21 1.61
N VAL A 65 10.06 3.43 1.56
CA VAL A 65 8.67 3.79 1.87
C VAL A 65 8.14 4.74 0.81
N GLU A 66 6.83 4.90 0.78
CA GLU A 66 6.18 5.84 -0.13
C GLU A 66 5.57 7.01 0.63
N GLU A 67 5.34 8.13 -0.06
CA GLU A 67 4.68 9.31 0.55
C GLU A 67 3.23 9.00 0.96
N THR A 68 2.54 8.13 0.22
CA THR A 68 1.16 7.70 0.48
C THR A 68 1.07 6.60 1.53
N GLU A 69 2.20 6.03 1.96
CA GLU A 69 2.21 4.93 2.91
C GLU A 69 1.81 5.43 4.30
N THR A 70 1.02 4.62 5.00
CA THR A 70 0.56 4.94 6.35
C THR A 70 1.66 4.74 7.37
N ILE A 71 1.61 5.49 8.46
CA ILE A 71 2.55 5.32 9.56
C ILE A 71 2.49 3.89 10.13
N GLU A 72 1.32 3.26 10.12
CA GLU A 72 1.16 1.85 10.53
C GLU A 72 1.98 0.88 9.67
N ASN A 73 1.94 1.03 8.34
CA ASN A 73 2.74 0.21 7.43
C ASN A 73 4.24 0.43 7.64
N VAL A 74 4.66 1.68 7.88
CA VAL A 74 6.06 1.99 8.20
C VAL A 74 6.49 1.33 9.51
N MET A 75 5.61 1.30 10.53
CA MET A 75 5.89 0.59 11.79
C MET A 75 6.06 -0.92 11.58
N ALA A 76 5.26 -1.53 10.71
CA ALA A 76 5.42 -2.94 10.35
C ALA A 76 6.78 -3.21 9.70
N LYS A 77 7.19 -2.38 8.73
CA LYS A 77 8.52 -2.48 8.08
C LYS A 77 9.67 -2.34 9.08
N ILE A 78 9.54 -1.48 10.09
CA ILE A 78 10.54 -1.36 11.17
C ILE A 78 10.63 -2.65 11.98
N HIS A 79 9.49 -3.26 12.30
CA HIS A 79 9.46 -4.53 13.04
C HIS A 79 10.14 -5.66 12.25
N GLU A 80 9.83 -5.78 10.95
CA GLU A 80 10.45 -6.77 10.05
C GLU A 80 11.98 -6.62 9.96
N LYS A 81 12.50 -5.39 10.03
CA LYS A 81 13.96 -5.12 10.06
C LYS A 81 14.61 -5.41 11.43
N GLY A 82 13.86 -5.94 12.39
CA GLY A 82 14.32 -6.23 13.75
C GLY A 82 14.30 -5.00 14.67
N GLY A 83 13.28 -4.16 14.50
CA GLY A 83 12.88 -3.12 15.45
C GLY A 83 11.83 -3.62 16.47
N PRO A 84 11.34 -2.75 17.37
CA PRO A 84 10.36 -3.12 18.39
C PRO A 84 9.03 -3.63 17.78
N PRO A 85 8.21 -4.40 18.51
CA PRO A 85 6.86 -4.77 18.08
C PRO A 85 6.01 -3.53 17.73
N VAL A 86 5.19 -3.61 16.68
CA VAL A 86 4.38 -2.48 16.17
C VAL A 86 3.58 -1.77 17.26
N ASP A 87 2.99 -2.51 18.19
CA ASP A 87 2.19 -1.96 19.28
C ASP A 87 3.02 -1.21 20.34
N GLN A 88 4.30 -1.54 20.43
CA GLN A 88 5.26 -0.89 21.31
C GLN A 88 6.01 0.25 20.61
N GLN A 89 5.85 0.46 19.31
CA GLN A 89 6.55 1.53 18.60
C GLN A 89 5.95 2.92 18.89
N ARG A 90 6.83 3.90 19.12
CA ARG A 90 6.54 5.33 18.99
C ARG A 90 7.47 5.95 17.97
N LEU A 91 6.90 6.41 16.87
CA LEU A 91 7.63 7.18 15.86
C LEU A 91 7.53 8.66 16.16
N ILE A 92 8.68 9.34 16.09
CA ILE A 92 8.82 10.77 16.35
C ILE A 92 9.56 11.40 15.18
N PHE A 93 9.00 12.49 14.66
CA PHE A 93 9.61 13.31 13.63
C PHE A 93 9.44 14.79 13.99
N GLN A 94 10.53 15.56 13.95
CA GLN A 94 10.54 16.99 14.33
C GLN A 94 9.87 17.27 15.69
N GLY A 95 10.09 16.40 16.68
CA GLY A 95 9.49 16.53 18.02
C GLY A 95 8.00 16.19 18.09
N LYS A 96 7.37 15.74 17.00
CA LYS A 96 5.97 15.31 16.97
C LYS A 96 5.86 13.80 16.87
N GLN A 97 4.99 13.22 17.70
CA GLN A 97 4.65 11.80 17.59
C GLN A 97 3.76 11.58 16.37
N LEU A 98 4.12 10.58 15.55
CA LEU A 98 3.34 10.19 14.38
C LEU A 98 2.16 9.29 14.78
N LEU A 99 1.03 9.50 14.11
CA LEU A 99 -0.23 8.75 14.33
C LEU A 99 -0.44 7.70 13.24
N LYS A 100 -0.84 6.48 13.64
CA LYS A 100 -1.02 5.29 12.76
C LYS A 100 -1.91 5.56 11.53
N GLY A 101 -2.99 6.34 11.70
CA GLY A 101 -3.97 6.65 10.64
C GLY A 101 -3.60 7.80 9.70
N ARG A 102 -2.37 8.30 9.74
CA ARG A 102 -1.88 9.34 8.81
C ARG A 102 -0.82 8.76 7.87
N THR A 103 -0.52 9.48 6.81
CA THR A 103 0.49 9.12 5.80
C THR A 103 1.81 9.83 6.06
N MET A 104 2.87 9.39 5.38
CA MET A 104 4.17 10.06 5.40
C MET A 104 4.08 11.50 4.83
N ALA A 105 3.26 11.68 3.79
CA ALA A 105 2.97 12.97 3.17
C ALA A 105 2.33 13.97 4.14
N ASP A 106 1.43 13.51 5.02
CA ASP A 106 0.76 14.38 6.01
C ASP A 106 1.76 15.07 6.96
N TYR A 107 2.89 14.43 7.22
CA TYR A 107 3.97 14.97 8.06
C TYR A 107 5.09 15.63 7.25
N ARG A 108 4.93 15.71 5.91
CA ARG A 108 5.95 16.22 4.97
C ARG A 108 7.29 15.50 5.12
N ILE A 109 7.24 14.20 5.42
CA ILE A 109 8.43 13.36 5.48
C ILE A 109 8.89 13.12 4.04
N LYS A 110 10.16 13.41 3.77
CA LYS A 110 10.77 13.26 2.45
C LYS A 110 11.92 12.26 2.48
N THR A 111 12.50 11.98 1.32
CA THR A 111 13.76 11.25 1.20
C THR A 111 14.80 11.80 2.17
N GLU A 112 15.57 10.90 2.77
CA GLU A 112 16.65 11.18 3.73
C GLU A 112 16.20 11.79 5.06
N SER A 113 14.89 11.84 5.32
CA SER A 113 14.38 12.24 6.64
C SER A 113 14.75 11.21 7.70
N THR A 114 15.13 11.69 8.89
CA THR A 114 15.43 10.84 10.05
C THR A 114 14.28 10.85 11.04
N LEU A 115 13.72 9.66 11.31
CA LEU A 115 12.70 9.41 12.32
C LEU A 115 13.35 8.74 13.53
N CYS A 116 12.87 9.07 14.73
CA CYS A 116 13.25 8.35 15.94
C CYS A 116 12.17 7.32 16.30
N VAL A 117 12.56 6.06 16.51
CA VAL A 117 11.68 5.02 17.04
C VAL A 117 12.06 4.71 18.49
N MET A 118 11.05 4.79 19.36
CA MET A 118 11.17 4.42 20.76
C MET A 118 10.31 3.19 21.04
N SER A 119 10.85 2.24 21.81
CA SER A 119 10.04 1.17 22.38
C SER A 119 9.32 1.69 23.63
N ARG A 120 8.00 1.47 23.70
CA ARG A 120 7.21 1.55 24.93
C ARG A 120 7.46 0.27 25.72
N LEU A 121 8.59 0.15 26.40
CA LEU A 121 8.78 -1.01 27.27
C LEU A 121 7.73 -1.00 28.38
N CYS A 122 6.98 -2.11 28.46
CA CYS A 122 6.60 -2.91 29.63
C CYS A 122 6.19 -4.27 29.01
N GLY A 123 6.67 -5.48 29.32
CA GLY A 123 7.52 -6.06 30.36
C GLY A 123 7.00 -7.50 30.54
N CYS A 124 7.83 -8.52 30.33
CA CYS A 124 7.69 -9.91 30.82
C CYS A 124 9.09 -10.53 30.83
#